data_AF-A0A846UC74-F1
#
_entry.id   AF-A0A846UC74-F1
#
_cell.length_a   1.000
_cell.length_b   1.000
_cell.length_c   1.000
_cell.angle_alpha   90.00
_cell.angle_beta   90.00
_cell.angle_gamma   90.00
#
_symmetry.space_group_name_H-M   'P 1'
#
loop_
_entity.id
_entity.type
_entity.pdbx_description
1 polymer ?
#
loop_
_entity_poly.entity_id
_entity_poly.type
_entity_poly.pdbx_seq_one_letter_code
_entity_poly.pdbx_strand_id
1 'polypeptide(L)'
;NAMDIDDVGAADFLVRLMTRVTYEQFPYQESIFEELARSHAWMVEGLPDVETRVITEDSLADMLDGVPFREAIGATFFLQVGAFQNGGAYKPGWLDQPNFTEVLKLYPRTNIEKIASRLTTTPAAFRTAFNDHSVGTATAARFDYNPLLATPFVDMGDGEPGAPAAR
;
A
#
# COMPACT_ATOMS: atom_id res chain seq x y z
N ASN A 1 -50.27 -30.89 19.90
CA ASN A 1 -48.99 -30.42 20.51
C ASN A 1 -48.03 -30.13 19.38
N ALA A 2 -48.20 -28.96 18.77
CA ALA A 2 -47.37 -28.49 17.68
C ALA A 2 -46.03 -28.01 18.26
N MET A 3 -44.97 -28.57 17.70
CA MET A 3 -43.59 -28.14 17.81
C MET A 3 -43.50 -26.76 17.18
N ASP A 4 -43.32 -25.72 18.00
CA ASP A 4 -43.13 -24.34 17.56
C ASP A 4 -41.98 -23.71 18.34
N ILE A 5 -40.83 -24.37 18.24
CA ILE A 5 -39.53 -23.87 18.67
C ILE A 5 -38.58 -24.41 17.60
N ASP A 6 -38.23 -23.60 16.58
CA ASP A 6 -36.93 -23.68 15.91
C ASP A 6 -36.72 -22.68 14.76
N ASP A 7 -37.73 -21.95 14.28
CA ASP A 7 -37.56 -21.12 13.08
C ASP A 7 -36.96 -19.72 13.35
N VAL A 8 -37.24 -19.13 14.53
CA VAL A 8 -36.79 -17.78 14.87
C VAL A 8 -35.29 -17.74 15.21
N GLY A 9 -34.74 -18.82 15.76
CA GLY A 9 -33.31 -18.93 16.11
C GLY A 9 -32.41 -19.22 14.91
N ALA A 10 -32.90 -19.99 13.93
CA ALA A 10 -32.13 -20.35 12.74
C ALA A 10 -31.96 -19.16 11.78
N ALA A 11 -33.01 -18.35 11.60
CA ALA A 11 -32.95 -17.12 10.81
C ALA A 11 -32.02 -16.06 11.47
N ASP A 12 -32.11 -15.85 12.79
CA ASP A 12 -31.22 -14.92 13.51
C ASP A 12 -29.76 -15.42 13.50
N PHE A 13 -29.54 -16.74 13.61
CA PHE A 13 -28.21 -17.33 13.48
C PHE A 13 -27.62 -17.15 12.07
N LEU A 14 -28.41 -17.44 11.02
CA LEU A 14 -27.97 -17.27 9.64
C LEU A 14 -27.69 -15.81 9.31
N VAL A 15 -28.56 -14.89 9.78
CA VAL A 15 -28.33 -13.44 9.62
C VAL A 15 -27.06 -13.04 10.35
N ARG A 16 -26.85 -13.43 11.61
CA ARG A 16 -25.61 -13.11 12.35
C ARG A 16 -24.35 -13.69 11.71
N LEU A 17 -24.43 -14.92 11.19
CA LEU A 17 -23.33 -15.57 10.49
C LEU A 17 -23.04 -14.86 9.17
N MET A 18 -24.06 -14.58 8.36
CA MET A 18 -23.93 -13.87 7.10
C MET A 18 -23.47 -12.44 7.32
N THR A 19 -23.98 -11.73 8.33
CA THR A 19 -23.52 -10.39 8.72
C THR A 19 -22.04 -10.43 9.11
N ARG A 20 -21.58 -11.42 9.89
CA ARG A 20 -20.15 -11.56 10.21
C ARG A 20 -19.30 -11.89 8.99
N VAL A 21 -19.73 -12.84 8.15
CA VAL A 21 -19.02 -13.19 6.91
C VAL A 21 -18.95 -11.98 5.99
N THR A 22 -20.04 -11.21 5.90
CA THR A 22 -20.13 -10.02 5.05
C THR A 22 -19.30 -8.89 5.62
N TYR A 23 -19.30 -8.66 6.94
CA TYR A 23 -18.42 -7.67 7.59
C TYR A 23 -16.94 -8.07 7.61
N GLU A 24 -16.62 -9.35 7.76
CA GLU A 24 -15.23 -9.87 7.66
C GLU A 24 -14.73 -9.89 6.21
N GLN A 25 -15.62 -9.95 5.22
CA GLN A 25 -15.30 -9.78 3.79
C GLN A 25 -15.27 -8.29 3.38
N PHE A 26 -15.79 -7.37 4.19
CA PHE A 26 -15.68 -5.92 3.99
C PHE A 26 -14.84 -5.18 5.04
N PRO A 27 -13.57 -5.54 5.29
CA PRO A 27 -12.62 -4.67 6.00
C PRO A 27 -12.37 -3.31 5.29
N TYR A 28 -12.88 -3.15 4.07
CA TYR A 28 -12.58 -2.07 3.13
C TYR A 28 -13.75 -1.10 2.86
N GLN A 29 -14.63 -0.86 3.83
CA GLN A 29 -15.61 0.23 3.68
C GLN A 29 -15.00 1.63 3.82
N GLU A 30 -13.76 1.75 4.31
CA GLU A 30 -12.96 2.96 4.13
C GLU A 30 -12.20 2.87 2.82
N SER A 31 -12.31 3.92 2.01
CA SER A 31 -11.57 3.99 0.76
C SER A 31 -10.07 4.04 1.08
N ILE A 32 -9.27 3.15 0.50
CA ILE A 32 -7.80 3.22 0.62
C ILE A 32 -7.26 4.58 0.13
N PHE A 33 -8.00 5.24 -0.77
CA PHE A 33 -7.69 6.58 -1.22
C PHE A 33 -7.94 7.64 -0.14
N GLU A 34 -8.80 7.40 0.84
CA GLU A 34 -9.09 8.32 1.95
C GLU A 34 -7.92 8.38 2.95
N GLU A 35 -7.36 7.22 3.33
CA GLU A 35 -6.17 7.15 4.18
C GLU A 35 -4.91 7.68 3.46
N LEU A 36 -4.79 7.40 2.16
CA LEU A 36 -3.73 7.95 1.32
C LEU A 36 -3.86 9.47 1.15
N ALA A 37 -5.07 9.98 0.88
CA ALA A 37 -5.33 11.40 0.76
C ALA A 37 -5.12 12.12 2.10
N ARG A 38 -5.47 11.50 3.23
CA ARG A 38 -5.18 12.05 4.56
C ARG A 38 -3.67 12.15 4.80
N SER A 39 -2.92 11.10 4.45
CA SER A 39 -1.45 11.12 4.55
C SER A 39 -0.84 12.19 3.66
N HIS A 40 -1.31 12.31 2.41
CA HIS A 40 -0.90 13.39 1.50
C HIS A 40 -1.25 14.77 2.06
N ALA A 41 -2.49 14.97 2.51
CA ALA A 41 -2.94 16.23 3.09
C ALA A 41 -2.11 16.60 4.32
N TRP A 42 -1.75 15.65 5.20
CA TRP A 42 -0.89 15.94 6.35
C TRP A 42 0.57 16.21 5.98
N MET A 43 1.15 15.37 5.13
CA MET A 43 2.60 15.38 4.84
C MET A 43 2.99 16.37 3.75
N VAL A 44 2.05 16.77 2.90
CA VAL A 44 2.25 17.69 1.78
C VAL A 44 1.51 19.00 2.03
N GLU A 45 0.24 18.99 2.41
CA GLU A 45 -0.55 20.24 2.50
C GLU A 45 -0.60 20.86 3.90
N GLY A 46 -0.44 20.04 4.95
CA GLY A 46 -0.97 20.31 6.29
C GLY A 46 0.07 20.69 7.34
N LEU A 47 1.36 20.59 7.03
CA LEU A 47 2.39 21.24 7.83
C LEU A 47 2.52 22.68 7.33
N PRO A 48 2.04 23.72 8.07
CA PRO A 48 2.51 25.07 7.82
C PRO A 48 4.05 25.08 7.87
N ASP A 49 4.69 26.08 7.26
CA ASP A 49 6.16 26.28 7.16
C ASP A 49 6.87 26.33 8.53
N VAL A 50 6.80 25.24 9.28
CA VAL A 50 7.46 25.04 10.55
C VAL A 50 8.78 24.41 10.20
N GLU A 51 9.78 25.27 9.98
CA GLU A 51 11.16 24.83 9.85
C GLU A 51 11.58 24.13 11.14
N THR A 52 11.67 22.80 11.07
CA THR A 52 12.20 22.03 12.20
C THR A 52 13.73 22.02 12.13
N ARG A 53 14.39 22.13 13.28
CA ARG A 53 15.86 22.19 13.34
C ARG A 53 16.56 20.85 13.11
N VAL A 54 15.82 19.74 13.21
CA VAL A 54 16.38 18.38 13.22
C VAL A 54 15.89 17.57 12.03
N ILE A 55 14.62 17.72 11.65
CA ILE A 55 14.00 17.06 10.50
C ILE A 55 13.79 18.15 9.45
N THR A 56 14.84 18.46 8.71
CA THR A 56 14.81 19.44 7.62
C THR A 56 14.37 18.78 6.31
N GLU A 57 13.92 19.57 5.34
CA GLU A 57 13.60 19.06 4.00
C GLU A 57 14.82 18.36 3.37
N ASP A 58 16.02 18.94 3.52
CA ASP A 58 17.27 18.33 3.04
C ASP A 58 17.54 16.98 3.71
N SER A 59 17.35 16.87 5.02
CA SER A 59 17.56 15.61 5.74
C SER A 59 16.61 14.50 5.29
N LEU A 60 15.36 14.86 4.95
CA LEU A 60 14.38 13.93 4.41
C LEU A 60 14.72 13.54 2.97
N ALA A 61 15.17 14.51 2.16
CA ALA A 61 15.60 14.25 0.79
C ALA A 61 16.83 13.33 0.76
N ASP A 62 17.81 13.53 1.64
CA ASP A 62 18.99 12.67 1.78
C ASP A 62 18.60 11.22 2.10
N MET A 63 17.60 11.02 2.97
CA MET A 63 17.06 9.68 3.26
C MET A 63 16.42 9.01 2.05
N LEU A 64 16.02 9.79 1.04
CA LEU A 64 15.31 9.38 -0.17
C LEU A 64 16.18 9.52 -1.44
N ASP A 65 17.51 9.43 -1.30
CA ASP A 65 18.48 9.55 -2.40
C ASP A 65 18.34 10.85 -3.21
N GLY A 66 18.12 11.95 -2.48
CA GLY A 66 17.96 13.31 -3.00
C GLY A 66 16.58 13.59 -3.60
N VAL A 67 15.60 12.69 -3.43
CA VAL A 67 14.22 12.96 -3.87
C VAL A 67 13.52 13.84 -2.83
N PRO A 68 12.99 15.02 -3.20
CA PRO A 68 12.25 15.85 -2.26
C PRO A 68 11.08 15.07 -1.63
N PHE A 69 10.91 15.19 -0.32
CA PHE A 69 9.94 14.39 0.43
C PHE A 69 8.52 14.46 -0.15
N ARG A 70 8.07 15.66 -0.53
CA ARG A 70 6.76 15.88 -1.17
C ARG A 70 6.62 15.11 -2.49
N GLU A 71 7.66 15.09 -3.29
CA GLU A 71 7.68 14.34 -4.55
C GLU A 71 7.73 12.83 -4.32
N ALA A 72 8.41 12.37 -3.27
CA ALA A 72 8.43 10.96 -2.91
C ALA A 72 7.06 10.45 -2.45
N ILE A 73 6.33 11.24 -1.64
CA ILE A 73 4.96 10.92 -1.23
C ILE A 73 4.03 10.89 -2.46
N GLY A 74 4.10 11.90 -3.32
CA GLY A 74 3.32 11.95 -4.56
C GLY A 74 3.63 10.80 -5.52
N ALA A 75 4.91 10.44 -5.67
CA ALA A 75 5.34 9.28 -6.45
C ALA A 75 4.78 7.98 -5.88
N THR A 76 4.77 7.81 -4.55
CA THR A 76 4.20 6.63 -3.89
C THR A 76 2.70 6.52 -4.16
N PHE A 77 1.96 7.63 -4.07
CA PHE A 77 0.54 7.68 -4.43
C PHE A 77 0.32 7.31 -5.89
N PHE A 78 1.11 7.89 -6.79
CA PHE A 78 1.05 7.60 -8.22
C PHE A 78 1.27 6.11 -8.52
N LEU A 79 2.31 5.51 -7.93
CA LEU A 79 2.65 4.09 -8.10
C LEU A 79 1.51 3.19 -7.58
N GLN A 80 0.92 3.52 -6.44
CA GLN A 80 -0.19 2.78 -5.86
C GLN A 80 -1.44 2.82 -6.76
N VAL A 81 -1.85 4.02 -7.18
CA VAL A 81 -3.02 4.21 -8.07
C VAL A 81 -2.80 3.47 -9.36
N GLY A 82 -1.63 3.62 -9.96
CA GLY A 82 -1.33 2.99 -11.22
C GLY A 82 -1.32 1.46 -11.09
N ALA A 83 -0.66 0.90 -10.06
CA ALA A 83 -0.64 -0.55 -9.84
C ALA A 83 -2.07 -1.10 -9.70
N PHE A 84 -2.93 -0.39 -8.97
CA PHE A 84 -4.35 -0.74 -8.84
C PHE A 84 -5.07 -0.77 -10.20
N GLN A 85 -4.88 0.25 -11.05
CA GLN A 85 -5.47 0.30 -12.40
C GLN A 85 -4.94 -0.79 -13.34
N ASN A 86 -3.77 -1.38 -13.06
CA ASN A 86 -3.09 -2.37 -13.90
C ASN A 86 -3.10 -3.78 -13.30
N GLY A 87 -4.12 -4.11 -12.50
CA GLY A 87 -4.28 -5.46 -11.94
C GLY A 87 -3.18 -5.86 -10.95
N GLY A 88 -2.58 -4.88 -10.28
CA GLY A 88 -1.49 -5.06 -9.33
C GLY A 88 -0.09 -4.95 -9.94
N ALA A 89 0.07 -4.73 -11.24
CA ALA A 89 1.39 -4.64 -11.87
C ALA A 89 1.89 -3.19 -11.97
N TYR A 90 3.15 -2.95 -11.58
CA TYR A 90 3.88 -1.75 -11.97
C TYR A 90 4.47 -1.94 -13.36
N LYS A 91 4.00 -1.15 -14.33
CA LYS A 91 4.45 -1.20 -15.73
C LYS A 91 5.15 0.11 -16.11
N PRO A 92 6.49 0.18 -16.11
CA PRO A 92 7.22 1.44 -16.36
C PRO A 92 6.79 2.18 -17.64
N GLY A 93 6.44 1.45 -18.69
CA GLY A 93 6.02 2.01 -19.97
C GLY A 93 4.72 2.82 -19.95
N TRP A 94 3.93 2.76 -18.87
CA TRP A 94 2.74 3.61 -18.75
C TRP A 94 3.06 5.11 -18.69
N LEU A 95 4.26 5.49 -18.22
CA LEU A 95 4.68 6.88 -18.11
C LEU A 95 4.93 7.49 -19.50
N ASP A 96 5.02 6.65 -20.54
CA ASP A 96 5.16 7.06 -21.93
C ASP A 96 3.81 7.48 -22.54
N GLN A 97 2.69 7.22 -21.86
CA GLN A 97 1.37 7.59 -22.38
C GLN A 97 1.17 9.12 -22.32
N PRO A 98 0.59 9.73 -23.38
CA PRO A 98 0.46 11.19 -23.47
C PRO A 98 -0.27 11.87 -22.31
N ASN A 99 -1.22 11.18 -21.67
CA ASN A 99 -1.99 11.68 -20.54
C ASN A 99 -1.16 11.92 -19.26
N PHE A 100 0.05 11.35 -19.16
CA PHE A 100 0.93 11.61 -18.02
C PHE A 100 1.82 12.84 -18.19
N THR A 101 1.79 13.51 -19.34
CA THR A 101 2.63 14.69 -19.62
C THR A 101 2.54 15.76 -18.52
N GLU A 102 1.33 16.08 -18.05
CA GLU A 102 1.15 17.07 -16.98
C GLU A 102 1.56 16.55 -15.60
N VAL A 103 1.32 15.26 -15.33
CA VAL A 103 1.73 14.62 -14.07
C VAL A 103 3.24 14.61 -13.94
N LEU A 104 3.95 14.33 -15.03
CA LEU A 104 5.42 14.29 -15.06
C LEU A 104 6.10 15.66 -14.88
N LYS A 105 5.35 16.76 -15.03
CA LYS A 105 5.84 18.11 -14.67
C LYS A 105 5.83 18.33 -13.16
N LEU A 106 4.90 17.70 -12.45
CA LEU A 106 4.76 17.80 -10.99
C LEU A 106 5.63 16.76 -10.28
N TYR A 107 5.71 15.55 -10.84
CA TYR A 107 6.48 14.44 -10.33
C TYR A 107 7.42 13.92 -11.43
N PRO A 108 8.69 14.34 -11.44
CA PRO A 108 9.64 13.95 -12.47
C PRO A 108 9.76 12.43 -12.56
N ARG A 109 9.81 11.90 -13.79
CA ARG A 109 9.97 10.46 -14.05
C ARG A 109 11.11 9.84 -13.25
N THR A 110 12.26 10.50 -13.21
CA THR A 110 13.45 10.02 -12.49
C THR A 110 13.17 9.80 -11.01
N ASN A 111 12.32 10.63 -10.40
CA ASN A 111 11.99 10.53 -8.98
C ASN A 111 10.97 9.41 -8.76
N ILE A 112 9.99 9.25 -9.66
CA ILE A 112 9.07 8.11 -9.64
C ILE A 112 9.84 6.79 -9.76
N GLU A 113 10.79 6.71 -10.69
CA GLU A 113 11.60 5.50 -10.91
C GLU A 113 12.52 5.19 -9.72
N LYS A 114 13.14 6.20 -9.10
CA LYS A 114 13.91 6.03 -7.85
C LYS A 114 13.04 5.45 -6.74
N ILE A 115 11.87 6.03 -6.51
CA ILE A 115 10.94 5.56 -5.47
C ILE A 115 10.42 4.16 -5.80
N ALA A 116 10.06 3.88 -7.06
CA ALA A 116 9.66 2.55 -7.50
C ALA A 116 10.76 1.51 -7.22
N SER A 117 12.01 1.83 -7.51
CA SER A 117 13.15 0.96 -7.20
C SER A 117 13.30 0.69 -5.70
N ARG A 118 13.05 1.69 -4.84
CA ARG A 118 13.12 1.53 -3.38
C ARG A 118 11.97 0.70 -2.80
N LEU A 119 10.81 0.77 -3.44
CA LEU A 119 9.61 0.01 -3.04
C LEU A 119 9.56 -1.40 -3.66
N THR A 120 10.53 -1.75 -4.50
CA THR A 120 10.60 -3.04 -5.19
C THR A 120 11.64 -3.94 -4.55
N THR A 121 11.28 -5.20 -4.34
CA THR A 121 12.19 -6.27 -3.88
C THR A 121 12.17 -7.45 -4.85
N THR A 122 13.02 -8.44 -4.59
CA THR A 122 13.03 -9.72 -5.31
C THR A 122 12.52 -10.84 -4.40
N PRO A 123 12.04 -11.98 -4.92
CA PRO A 123 11.61 -13.12 -4.11
C PRO A 123 12.70 -13.62 -3.15
N ALA A 124 13.98 -13.53 -3.54
CA ALA A 124 15.10 -13.91 -2.69
C ALA A 124 15.26 -12.93 -1.53
N ALA A 125 15.33 -11.63 -1.82
CA ALA A 125 15.45 -10.59 -0.79
C ALA A 125 14.22 -10.54 0.14
N PHE A 126 13.03 -10.78 -0.40
CA PHE A 126 11.78 -10.91 0.35
C PHE A 126 11.85 -12.03 1.41
N ARG A 127 12.31 -13.22 1.00
CA ARG A 127 12.46 -14.36 1.92
C ARG A 127 13.53 -14.09 2.98
N THR A 128 14.64 -13.48 2.60
CA THR A 128 15.68 -13.08 3.54
C THR A 128 15.13 -12.10 4.57
N ALA A 129 14.47 -11.03 4.15
CA ALA A 129 13.87 -10.05 5.04
C ALA A 129 12.83 -10.69 5.98
N PHE A 130 12.02 -11.63 5.49
CA PHE A 130 11.11 -12.39 6.34
C PHE A 130 11.87 -13.19 7.41
N ASN A 131 12.88 -13.96 7.02
CA ASN A 131 13.63 -14.81 7.94
C ASN A 131 14.43 -14.01 8.98
N ASP A 132 14.95 -12.85 8.61
CA ASP A 132 15.77 -12.00 9.49
C ASP A 132 14.94 -11.33 10.60
N HIS A 133 13.64 -11.17 10.39
CA HIS A 133 12.75 -10.43 11.30
C HIS A 133 11.58 -11.27 11.83
N SER A 134 11.41 -12.51 11.35
CA SER A 134 10.32 -13.39 11.78
C SER A 134 10.52 -13.86 13.23
N VAL A 135 9.45 -13.79 14.02
CA VAL A 135 9.40 -14.32 15.38
C VAL A 135 9.29 -15.85 15.38
N GLY A 136 8.87 -16.46 14.25
CA GLY A 136 8.94 -17.91 14.01
C GLY A 136 7.98 -18.77 14.85
N THR A 137 7.05 -18.17 15.59
CA THR A 137 6.11 -18.92 16.45
C THR A 137 4.71 -18.97 15.84
N ALA A 138 4.14 -20.18 15.78
CA ALA A 138 2.80 -20.39 15.20
C ALA A 138 1.69 -19.57 15.89
N THR A 139 1.86 -19.27 17.19
CA THR A 139 0.90 -18.48 17.98
C THR A 139 0.98 -16.98 17.69
N ALA A 140 2.11 -16.47 17.20
CA ALA A 140 2.30 -15.06 16.86
C ALA A 140 2.33 -14.79 15.36
N ALA A 141 2.15 -15.81 14.50
CA ALA A 141 2.27 -15.71 13.04
C ALA A 141 1.47 -14.56 12.40
N ARG A 142 0.32 -14.19 12.96
CA ARG A 142 -0.51 -13.06 12.49
C ARG A 142 0.06 -11.67 12.78
N PHE A 143 0.99 -11.57 13.72
CA PHE A 143 1.72 -10.35 14.09
C PHE A 143 3.17 -10.40 13.60
N ASP A 144 3.49 -11.42 12.82
CA ASP A 144 4.84 -11.61 12.33
C ASP A 144 5.18 -10.57 11.27
N TYR A 145 6.48 -10.36 11.07
CA TYR A 145 6.95 -9.38 10.10
C TYR A 145 6.40 -9.67 8.69
N ASN A 146 5.76 -8.68 8.08
CA ASN A 146 5.35 -8.73 6.68
C ASN A 146 6.29 -7.85 5.83
N PRO A 147 7.19 -8.43 5.02
CA PRO A 147 8.11 -7.64 4.22
C PRO A 147 7.43 -6.75 3.17
N LEU A 148 6.17 -7.04 2.82
CA LEU A 148 5.36 -6.21 1.91
C LEU A 148 5.06 -4.82 2.49
N LEU A 149 5.20 -4.62 3.80
CA LEU A 149 5.06 -3.30 4.42
C LEU A 149 6.22 -2.36 4.03
N ALA A 150 7.41 -2.90 3.80
CA ALA A 150 8.60 -2.12 3.45
C ALA A 150 8.78 -2.02 1.92
N THR A 151 8.58 -3.14 1.22
CA THR A 151 8.71 -3.24 -0.24
C THR A 151 7.46 -3.88 -0.81
N PRO A 152 6.42 -3.08 -1.14
CA PRO A 152 5.13 -3.61 -1.59
C PRO A 152 5.17 -4.21 -2.99
N PHE A 153 6.20 -3.94 -3.81
CA PHE A 153 6.36 -4.52 -5.14
C PHE A 153 7.39 -5.65 -5.12
N VAL A 154 7.08 -6.76 -5.80
CA VAL A 154 8.00 -7.89 -5.96
C VAL A 154 8.26 -8.11 -7.45
N ASP A 155 9.52 -7.96 -7.86
CA ASP A 155 9.98 -8.28 -9.21
C ASP A 155 10.28 -9.78 -9.32
N MET A 156 9.50 -10.48 -10.14
CA MET A 156 9.64 -11.91 -10.37
C MET A 156 10.69 -12.24 -11.44
N GLY A 157 11.35 -11.23 -12.03
CA GLY A 157 12.34 -11.35 -13.09
C GLY A 157 11.75 -11.21 -14.51
N ASP A 158 10.47 -10.90 -14.62
CA ASP A 158 9.75 -10.63 -15.86
C ASP A 158 9.71 -9.14 -16.23
N GLY A 159 10.27 -8.28 -15.39
CA GLY A 159 10.39 -6.84 -15.64
C GLY A 159 9.14 -6.03 -15.30
N GLU A 160 8.11 -6.67 -14.74
CA GLU A 160 6.88 -6.02 -14.26
C GLU A 160 6.66 -6.35 -12.78
N PRO A 161 7.19 -5.53 -11.84
CA PRO A 161 7.02 -5.78 -10.42
C PRO A 161 5.54 -5.83 -10.02
N GLY A 162 5.14 -6.92 -9.36
CA GLY A 162 3.79 -7.13 -8.91
C GLY A 162 3.59 -6.68 -7.46
N ALA A 163 2.52 -5.93 -7.21
CA ALA A 163 1.97 -5.70 -5.89
C ALA A 163 1.01 -6.84 -5.50
N PRO A 164 0.93 -7.23 -4.23
CA PRO A 164 -0.10 -8.13 -3.73
C PRO A 164 -1.47 -7.52 -4.02
N ALA A 165 -2.26 -8.18 -4.85
CA ALA A 165 -3.61 -7.74 -5.13
C ALA A 165 -4.48 -7.89 -3.86
N ALA A 166 -5.23 -6.84 -3.51
CA ALA A 166 -6.46 -7.04 -2.75
C ALA A 166 -7.41 -7.83 -3.66
N ARG A 167 -7.81 -9.03 -3.22
CA ARG A 167 -8.84 -9.81 -3.90
C ARG A 167 -10.20 -9.13 -3.79
#